data_AF-B4K1Z2-F1
#
_entry.id   AF-B4K1Z2-F1
#
_cell.length_a   1.000
_cell.length_b   1.000
_cell.length_c   1.000
_cell.angle_alpha   90.00
_cell.angle_beta   90.00
_cell.angle_gamma   90.00
#
_symmetry.space_group_name_H-M   'P 1'
#
loop_
_entity.id
_entity.type
_entity.pdbx_description
1 polymer ?
#
loop_
_entity_poly.entity_id
_entity_poly.type
_entity_poly.pdbx_seq_one_letter_code
_entity_poly.pdbx_strand_id
1 'polypeptide(L)' 'MHLHREILQLPIFEAASQGCLKLLSLHIKTNFCAPGEYLIHKGDALNYIYYLCNGSMEVIKDDMVVAILASHVLRY' A
#
# COMPACT_ATOMS: atom_id res chain seq x y z
N MET A 1 5.78 -19.70 -0.50
CA MET A 1 5.08 -18.68 -1.31
C MET A 1 5.90 -17.41 -1.23
N HIS A 2 6.40 -16.86 -2.35
CA HIS A 2 7.27 -15.69 -2.38
C HIS A 2 6.56 -14.40 -2.86
N LEU A 3 5.34 -14.52 -3.38
CA LEU A 3 4.57 -13.40 -3.90
C LEU A 3 3.93 -12.60 -2.75
N HIS A 4 4.02 -11.27 -2.79
CA HIS A 4 3.40 -10.33 -1.83
C HIS A 4 3.77 -10.55 -0.35
N ARG A 5 4.94 -11.16 -0.09
CA ARG A 5 5.41 -11.49 1.26
C ARG A 5 5.46 -10.26 2.16
N GLU A 6 5.89 -9.11 1.66
CA GLU A 6 5.98 -7.87 2.43
C GLU A 6 4.61 -7.41 2.98
N ILE A 7 3.55 -7.46 2.15
CA ILE A 7 2.20 -7.07 2.56
C ILE A 7 1.61 -8.11 3.51
N LEU A 8 1.73 -9.39 3.19
CA LEU A 8 1.10 -10.47 3.97
C LEU A 8 1.81 -10.75 5.30
N GLN A 9 2.97 -10.14 5.54
CA GLN A 9 3.70 -10.19 6.81
C GLN A 9 3.38 -9.00 7.74
N LEU A 10 2.52 -8.07 7.33
CA LEU A 10 2.13 -6.96 8.19
C LEU A 10 1.43 -7.45 9.45
N PRO A 11 1.60 -6.77 10.61
CA PRO A 11 0.99 -7.17 11.88
C PRO A 11 -0.54 -7.35 11.82
N ILE A 12 -1.23 -6.61 10.94
CA ILE A 12 -2.69 -6.73 10.75
C ILE A 12 -3.12 -8.14 10.30
N PHE A 13 -2.20 -8.91 9.71
CA PHE A 13 -2.46 -10.27 9.24
C PHE A 13 -1.94 -11.36 10.18
N GLU A 14 -1.41 -11.02 11.36
CA GLU A 14 -0.79 -11.99 12.28
C GLU A 14 -1.77 -13.10 12.72
N ALA A 15 -3.04 -12.75 12.93
CA ALA A 15 -4.08 -13.70 13.30
C ALA A 15 -4.66 -14.50 12.12
N ALA A 16 -4.27 -14.20 10.88
CA ALA A 16 -4.83 -14.84 9.69
C ALA A 16 -4.22 -16.24 9.46
N SER A 17 -5.07 -17.21 9.11
CA SER A 17 -4.61 -18.56 8.76
C SER A 17 -3.83 -18.56 7.45
N GLN A 18 -2.97 -19.56 7.24
CA GLN A 18 -2.22 -19.71 5.98
C GLN A 18 -3.13 -19.85 4.76
N GLY A 19 -4.31 -20.48 4.91
CA GLY A 19 -5.32 -20.56 3.85
C GLY A 19 -5.91 -19.19 3.50
N CYS A 20 -6.20 -18.38 4.52
CA CYS A 20 -6.68 -17.00 4.34
C CYS A 20 -5.63 -16.13 3.62
N LEU A 21 -4.38 -16.16 4.08
CA LEU A 21 -3.27 -15.43 3.44
C LEU A 21 -3.08 -15.85 1.97
N LYS A 22 -3.23 -17.15 1.68
CA LYS A 22 -3.14 -17.64 0.31
C LYS A 22 -4.27 -17.11 -0.58
N LEU A 23 -5.51 -17.09 -0.08
CA LEU A 23 -6.64 -16.51 -0.81
C LEU A 23 -6.46 -15.00 -1.02
N LEU A 24 -6.06 -14.26 0.01
CA LEU A 24 -5.77 -12.83 -0.09
C LEU A 24 -4.68 -12.54 -1.11
N SER A 25 -3.64 -13.38 -1.19
CA SER A 25 -2.55 -13.19 -2.15
C SER A 25 -3.00 -13.15 -3.61
N LEU A 26 -4.12 -13.81 -3.94
CA LEU A 26 -4.69 -13.82 -5.29
C LEU A 26 -5.39 -12.51 -5.67
N HIS A 27 -5.75 -11.68 -4.68
CA HIS A 27 -6.47 -10.43 -4.86
C HIS A 27 -5.57 -9.19 -4.77
N ILE A 28 -4.29 -9.35 -4.41
CA ILE A 28 -3.33 -8.25 -4.37
C ILE A 28 -2.88 -7.92 -5.79
N LYS A 29 -2.87 -6.62 -6.11
CA LYS A 29 -2.37 -6.10 -7.38
C LYS A 29 -1.24 -5.10 -7.11
N THR A 30 -0.21 -5.14 -7.94
CA THR A 30 0.88 -4.17 -7.92
C THR A 30 0.59 -3.09 -8.96
N ASN A 31 0.59 -1.83 -8.54
CA ASN A 31 0.51 -0.67 -9.42
C ASN A 31 1.78 0.16 -9.28
N PHE A 32 2.18 0.81 -10.37
CA PHE A 32 3.28 1.77 -10.39
C PHE A 32 2.69 3.16 -10.63
N CYS A 33 3.18 4.15 -9.89
CA CYS A 33 2.86 5.56 -10.08
C CYS A 33 4.15 6.32 -10.36
N ALA A 34 4.15 7.13 -11.42
CA ALA A 34 5.26 8.01 -11.74
C ALA A 34 5.23 9.29 -10.88
N PRO A 35 6.37 9.98 -10.73
CA PRO A 35 6.40 11.29 -10.08
C PRO A 35 5.43 12.27 -10.76
N GLY A 36 4.60 12.94 -9.96
CA GLY A 36 3.58 13.87 -10.44
C GLY A 36 2.24 13.22 -10.81
N GLU A 37 2.12 11.89 -10.78
CA GLU A 37 0.84 11.21 -10.92
C GLU A 37 0.10 11.11 -9.59
N TYR A 38 -1.22 11.29 -9.65
CA TYR A 38 -2.10 11.13 -8.51
C TYR A 38 -2.67 9.72 -8.44
N LEU A 39 -2.51 9.06 -7.30
CA LEU A 39 -3.11 7.76 -7.05
C LEU A 39 -4.63 7.88 -6.80
N ILE A 40 -5.05 8.91 -6.06
CA ILE A 40 -6.44 9.18 -5.65
C ILE A 40 -6.65 10.69 -5.60
N HIS A 41 -7.80 11.16 -6.08
CA HIS A 41 -8.21 12.56 -5.93
C HIS A 41 -9.23 12.74 -4.81
N LYS A 42 -9.30 13.95 -4.27
CA LYS A 42 -10.34 14.33 -3.30
C LYS A 42 -11.72 14.19 -3.94
N GLY A 43 -12.56 13.36 -3.33
CA GLY A 43 -13.91 13.07 -3.80
C GLY A 43 -14.06 11.73 -4.52
N ASP A 44 -12.95 11.05 -4.83
CA ASP A 44 -12.99 9.70 -5.41
C ASP A 44 -13.49 8.67 -4.37
N ALA A 45 -14.20 7.67 -4.86
CA ALA A 45 -14.57 6.51 -4.04
C ALA A 45 -13.33 5.67 -3.73
N LEU A 46 -13.08 5.43 -2.44
CA LEU A 46 -11.96 4.59 -1.99
C LEU A 46 -12.31 3.11 -2.14
N ASN A 47 -11.97 2.54 -3.31
CA ASN A 47 -12.29 1.15 -3.65
C ASN A 47 -11.23 0.14 -3.19
N TYR A 48 -10.02 0.60 -2.86
CA TYR A 48 -8.87 -0.25 -2.53
C TYR A 48 -8.11 0.28 -1.32
N ILE A 49 -7.49 -0.64 -0.60
CA ILE A 49 -6.48 -0.33 0.41
C ILE A 49 -5.11 -0.48 -0.26
N TYR A 50 -4.28 0.54 -0.14
CA TYR A 50 -2.97 0.59 -0.78
C TYR A 50 -1.87 0.38 0.26
N TYR A 51 -0.86 -0.39 -0.13
CA TYR A 51 0.39 -0.54 0.61
C TYR A 51 1.54 -0.05 -0.26
N LEU A 52 2.36 0.84 0.27
CA LEU A 52 3.49 1.40 -0.45
C LEU A 52 4.72 0.51 -0.27
N CYS A 53 5.03 -0.30 -1.29
CA CYS A 53 6.19 -1.20 -1.24
C CYS A 53 7.53 -0.45 -1.36
N ASN A 54 7.58 0.60 -2.17
CA ASN A 54 8.79 1.38 -2.41
C ASN A 54 8.45 2.84 -2.75
N GLY A 55 9.33 3.76 -2.39
CA GLY A 55 9.21 5.17 -2.67
C GLY A 55 8.49 5.96 -1.58
N SER A 56 8.04 7.16 -1.96
CA SER A 56 7.28 8.06 -1.12
C SER A 56 6.13 8.69 -1.91
N MET A 57 5.08 9.07 -1.20
CA MET A 57 3.92 9.77 -1.75
C MET A 57 3.59 10.97 -0.87
N GLU A 58 3.09 12.02 -1.50
CA GLU A 58 2.63 13.23 -0.82
C GLU A 58 1.11 13.22 -0.74
N VAL A 59 0.56 13.56 0.43
CA VAL A 59 -0.85 13.85 0.59
C VAL A 59 -1.02 15.36 0.49
N ILE A 60 -1.72 15.81 -0.54
CA ILE A 60 -1.92 17.23 -0.84
C ILE A 60 -3.36 17.61 -0.51
N LYS A 61 -3.53 18.73 0.20
CA LYS A 61 -4.82 19.34 0.50
C LYS A 61 -4.70 20.86 0.38
N ASP A 62 -5.59 21.46 -0.41
CA ASP A 62 -5.65 22.91 -0.63
C ASP A 62 -4.27 23.47 -1.07
N ASP A 63 -3.66 22.79 -2.05
CA ASP A 63 -2.31 23.05 -2.61
C ASP A 63 -1.15 22.99 -1.60
N MET A 64 -1.36 22.41 -0.42
CA MET A 64 -0.33 22.19 0.59
C MET A 64 -0.10 20.70 0.85
N VAL A 65 1.17 20.31 1.01
CA VAL A 65 1.54 18.97 1.47
C VAL A 65 1.21 18.86 2.96
N VAL A 66 0.28 17.96 3.31
CA VAL A 66 -0.17 17.76 4.69
C VAL A 66 0.41 16.50 5.33
N ALA A 67 0.88 15.55 4.53
CA ALA A 67 1.58 14.36 4.99
C ALA A 67 2.49 13.81 3.90
N ILE A 68 3.52 13.09 4.33
CA ILE A 68 4.37 12.29 3.45
C ILE A 68 4.24 10.85 3.92
N LEU A 69 3.85 9.97 3.00
CA LEU A 69 3.80 8.53 3.20
C LEU A 69 5.07 7.94 2.57
N ALA A 70 5.88 7.23 3.33
CA ALA A 70 7.08 6.59 2.82
C ALA A 70 7.07 5.10 3.17
N SER A 71 7.59 4.27 2.27
CA SER A 71 7.81 2.86 2.57
C SER A 71 8.88 2.76 3.66
N HIS A 72 8.50 2.39 4.88
CA HIS A 72 9.47 2.06 5.91
C HIS A 72 10.10 0.71 5.57
N VAL A 73 11.29 0.73 4.98
CA VAL A 73 12.16 -0.45 5.00
C VAL A 73 12.68 -0.54 6.43
N LEU A 74 12.11 -1.45 7.24
CA LEU A 74 12.78 -1.91 8.45
C LEU A 74 14.09 -2.58 8.01
N ARG A 75 15.15 -1.79 7.88
CA ARG A 75 16.52 -2.29 7.77
C ARG A 75 16.95 -2.69 9.17
N TYR A 76 16.94 -4.00 9.43
CA TYR A 76 17.76 -4.59 10.49
C TYR A 76 19.17 -4.78 9.97
#